data_AF-A0A3D2JRN0-F1
#
_entry.id   AF-A0A3D2JRN0-F1
#
_cell.length_a   1.000
_cell.length_b   1.000
_cell.length_c   1.000
_cell.angle_alpha   90.00
_cell.angle_beta   90.00
_cell.angle_gamma   90.00
#
_symmetry.space_group_name_H-M   'P 1'
#
loop_
_entity.id
_entity.type
_entity.pdbx_description
1 polymer ?
#
loop_
_entity_poly.entity_id
_entity_poly.type
_entity_poly.pdbx_seq_one_letter_code
_entity_poly.pdbx_strand_id
1 'polypeptide(L)'
;MGLLSDLSNITWALITVMVVLILYFHGPSYSVQTVRTAPSILTSFGIFGTFLGIAFGLMQFDSANIESSVPVMIDGLGVAVWSSVVGILGALSIRLRHAINSVRGAAKSETQQVTIADLNNAILSLNESMQGLRNESRDSASSLLQSNQTYQTQMVESNTAALTDAISTLMTEFNSRIEVQYGENFGKFNESLGRLLEWQTTYSEQLDSMLQAQESSKEVMLQAGRSYEQMIDHSREFNQVAASLGEMLKGLEQQTRNLEGYLSGLSGLVG
;
A
#
# COMPACT_ATOMS: atom_id res chain seq x y z
N MET A 1 -11.23 17.63 -70.08
CA MET A 1 -12.64 18.11 -70.21
C MET A 1 -13.58 16.92 -70.44
N GLY A 2 -13.61 15.94 -69.54
CA GLY A 2 -14.52 14.78 -69.63
C GLY A 2 -15.05 14.34 -68.26
N LEU A 3 -14.26 14.51 -67.19
CA LEU A 3 -14.64 14.16 -65.82
C LEU A 3 -15.55 15.19 -65.13
N LEU A 4 -15.53 16.46 -65.55
CA LEU A 4 -16.38 17.52 -64.95
C LEU A 4 -17.86 17.36 -65.30
N SER A 5 -18.19 16.80 -66.45
CA SER A 5 -19.57 16.48 -66.86
C SER A 5 -20.11 15.21 -66.20
N ASP A 6 -19.25 14.31 -65.73
CA ASP A 6 -19.66 13.02 -65.18
C ASP A 6 -20.10 13.10 -63.71
N LEU A 7 -19.54 14.03 -62.93
CA LEU A 7 -19.95 14.23 -61.53
C LEU A 7 -21.40 14.72 -61.41
N SER A 8 -21.81 15.71 -62.21
CA SER A 8 -23.20 16.19 -62.19
C SER A 8 -24.17 15.06 -62.56
N ASN A 9 -23.81 14.22 -63.54
CA ASN A 9 -24.65 13.13 -63.99
C ASN A 9 -24.81 12.02 -62.93
N ILE A 10 -23.74 11.64 -62.24
CA ILE A 10 -23.79 10.60 -61.19
C ILE A 10 -24.64 11.06 -59.99
N THR A 11 -24.56 12.33 -59.66
CA THR A 11 -25.25 12.90 -58.48
C THR A 11 -26.74 13.09 -58.74
N TRP A 12 -27.11 13.58 -59.93
CA TRP A 12 -28.49 13.57 -60.39
C TRP A 12 -29.04 12.16 -60.49
N ALA A 13 -28.25 11.18 -60.96
CA ALA A 13 -28.67 9.78 -60.98
C ALA A 13 -28.96 9.25 -59.56
N LEU A 14 -28.12 9.56 -58.57
CA LEU A 14 -28.34 9.18 -57.17
C LEU A 14 -29.64 9.78 -56.61
N ILE A 15 -29.87 11.08 -56.85
CA ILE A 15 -31.10 11.76 -56.40
C ILE A 15 -32.33 11.18 -57.10
N THR A 16 -32.26 10.91 -58.41
CA THR A 16 -33.35 10.28 -59.16
C THR A 16 -33.66 8.88 -58.61
N VAL A 17 -32.65 8.07 -58.29
CA VAL A 17 -32.83 6.76 -57.65
C VAL A 17 -33.53 6.91 -56.29
N MET A 18 -33.12 7.88 -55.47
CA MET A 18 -33.77 8.16 -54.18
C MET A 18 -35.24 8.56 -54.36
N VAL A 19 -35.56 9.41 -55.35
CA VAL A 19 -36.94 9.82 -55.64
C VAL A 19 -37.78 8.63 -56.13
N VAL A 20 -37.24 7.77 -56.99
CA VAL A 20 -37.92 6.54 -57.44
C VAL A 20 -38.20 5.60 -56.26
N LEU A 21 -37.23 5.41 -55.37
CA LEU A 21 -37.40 4.63 -54.14
C LEU A 21 -38.48 5.22 -53.23
N ILE A 22 -38.51 6.54 -53.06
CA ILE A 22 -39.57 7.24 -52.31
C ILE A 22 -40.94 6.92 -52.91
N LEU A 23 -41.11 7.09 -54.23
CA LEU A 23 -42.37 6.82 -54.92
C LEU A 23 -42.78 5.34 -54.80
N TYR A 24 -41.82 4.42 -54.93
CA TYR A 24 -42.05 2.98 -54.78
C TYR A 24 -42.54 2.62 -53.37
N PHE A 25 -41.91 3.17 -52.33
CA PHE A 25 -42.32 2.96 -50.95
C PHE A 25 -43.65 3.66 -50.60
N HIS A 26 -44.02 4.72 -51.32
CA HIS A 26 -45.30 5.41 -51.14
C HIS A 26 -46.47 4.75 -51.88
N GLY A 27 -46.23 4.05 -52.98
CA GLY A 27 -47.25 3.44 -53.83
C GLY A 27 -47.38 1.92 -53.63
N PRO A 28 -46.77 1.10 -54.49
CA PRO A 28 -47.03 -0.34 -54.59
C PRO A 28 -46.55 -1.18 -53.39
N SER A 29 -45.53 -0.71 -52.64
CA SER A 29 -44.98 -1.45 -51.49
C SER A 29 -45.49 -0.94 -50.15
N TYR A 30 -46.56 -0.14 -50.10
CA TYR A 30 -47.03 0.44 -48.83
C TYR A 30 -47.59 -0.65 -47.90
N SER A 31 -46.78 -1.06 -46.92
CA SER A 31 -47.11 -2.06 -45.89
C SER A 31 -46.61 -1.62 -44.51
N VAL A 32 -47.07 -2.27 -43.43
CA VAL A 32 -46.60 -1.99 -42.06
C VAL A 32 -45.08 -2.19 -41.92
N GLN A 33 -44.53 -3.15 -42.67
CA GLN A 33 -43.09 -3.43 -42.67
C GLN A 33 -42.30 -2.33 -43.40
N THR A 34 -42.84 -1.82 -44.50
CA THR A 34 -42.25 -0.69 -45.26
C THR A 34 -42.19 0.59 -44.41
N VAL A 35 -43.21 0.88 -43.60
CA VAL A 35 -43.19 2.03 -42.69
C VAL A 35 -42.09 1.93 -41.64
N ARG A 36 -41.74 0.72 -41.20
CA ARG A 36 -40.67 0.50 -40.22
C ARG A 36 -39.28 0.61 -40.84
N THR A 37 -39.10 0.08 -42.04
CA THR A 37 -37.77 -0.10 -42.65
C THR A 37 -37.41 0.96 -43.70
N ALA A 38 -38.38 1.47 -44.46
CA ALA A 38 -38.10 2.45 -45.53
C ALA A 38 -37.51 3.77 -45.00
N PRO A 39 -37.96 4.35 -43.87
CA PRO A 39 -37.34 5.55 -43.32
C PRO A 39 -35.85 5.39 -43.01
N SER A 40 -35.44 4.26 -42.42
CA SER A 40 -34.03 4.03 -42.08
C SER A 40 -33.16 3.79 -43.32
N ILE A 41 -33.68 3.09 -44.32
CA ILE A 41 -33.02 2.90 -45.62
C ILE A 41 -32.81 4.26 -46.30
N LEU A 42 -33.86 5.09 -46.33
CA LEU A 42 -33.82 6.34 -47.04
C LEU A 42 -32.92 7.39 -46.36
N THR A 43 -32.90 7.44 -45.02
CA THR A 43 -31.92 8.23 -44.29
C THR A 43 -30.49 7.71 -44.49
N SER A 44 -30.29 6.40 -44.55
CA SER A 44 -28.95 5.81 -44.80
C SER A 44 -28.45 6.16 -46.19
N PHE A 45 -29.31 6.13 -47.22
CA PHE A 45 -28.96 6.61 -48.56
C PHE A 45 -28.67 8.12 -48.59
N GLY A 46 -29.40 8.91 -47.81
CA GLY A 46 -29.12 10.34 -47.64
C GLY A 46 -27.73 10.60 -47.06
N ILE A 47 -27.38 9.89 -45.97
CA ILE A 47 -26.05 9.94 -45.34
C ILE A 47 -24.96 9.48 -46.30
N PHE A 48 -25.19 8.38 -47.03
CA PHE A 48 -24.27 7.90 -48.06
C PHE A 48 -24.03 8.95 -49.15
N GLY A 49 -25.09 9.61 -49.63
CA GLY A 49 -24.97 10.70 -50.59
C GLY A 49 -24.16 11.89 -50.07
N THR A 50 -24.25 12.20 -48.77
CA THR A 50 -23.43 13.24 -48.14
C THR A 50 -21.94 12.89 -48.18
N PHE A 51 -21.57 11.67 -47.79
CA PHE A 51 -20.19 11.21 -47.87
C PHE A 51 -19.66 11.20 -49.30
N LEU A 52 -20.49 10.77 -50.25
CA LEU A 52 -20.14 10.72 -51.66
C LEU A 52 -19.90 12.13 -52.23
N GLY A 53 -20.78 13.09 -51.93
CA GLY A 53 -20.64 14.48 -52.40
C GLY A 53 -19.41 15.18 -51.84
N ILE A 54 -19.10 14.98 -50.55
CA ILE A 54 -17.87 15.53 -49.92
C ILE A 54 -16.62 14.88 -50.52
N ALA A 55 -16.61 13.55 -50.68
CA ALA A 55 -15.47 12.82 -51.24
C ALA A 55 -15.15 13.32 -52.67
N PHE A 56 -16.18 13.50 -53.49
CA PHE A 56 -16.02 14.05 -54.83
C PHE A 56 -15.58 15.52 -54.84
N GLY A 57 -16.13 16.35 -53.95
CA GLY A 57 -15.72 17.75 -53.80
C GLY A 57 -14.25 17.90 -53.39
N LEU A 58 -13.73 17.00 -52.55
CA LEU A 58 -12.34 16.98 -52.12
C LEU A 58 -11.39 16.33 -53.13
N MET A 59 -11.84 15.31 -53.87
CA MET A 59 -11.01 14.62 -54.87
C MET A 59 -10.51 15.55 -55.97
N GLN A 60 -11.29 16.61 -56.27
CA GLN A 60 -10.95 17.58 -57.30
C GLN A 60 -10.31 18.86 -56.74
N PHE A 61 -10.05 18.92 -55.43
CA PHE A 61 -9.46 20.08 -54.77
C PHE A 61 -7.95 20.13 -55.00
N ASP A 62 -7.47 21.18 -55.65
CA ASP A 62 -6.04 21.46 -55.84
C ASP A 62 -5.59 22.55 -54.87
N SER A 63 -4.71 22.18 -53.94
CA SER A 63 -4.15 23.12 -52.96
C SER A 63 -3.22 24.17 -53.59
N ALA A 64 -2.74 23.93 -54.82
CA ALA A 64 -1.94 24.89 -55.56
C ALA A 64 -2.79 25.95 -56.29
N ASN A 65 -4.08 25.70 -56.54
CA ASN A 65 -4.97 26.59 -57.32
C ASN A 65 -6.36 26.74 -56.66
N ILE A 66 -6.38 27.27 -55.44
CA ILE A 66 -7.59 27.41 -54.60
C ILE A 66 -8.73 28.15 -55.31
N GLU A 67 -8.44 29.21 -56.07
CA GLU A 67 -9.44 30.03 -56.77
C GLU A 67 -10.30 29.22 -57.76
N SER A 68 -9.70 28.20 -58.40
CA SER A 68 -10.40 27.30 -59.33
C SER A 68 -11.06 26.10 -58.65
N SER A 69 -10.53 25.70 -57.49
CA SER A 69 -10.98 24.51 -56.75
C SER A 69 -12.15 24.78 -55.81
N VAL A 70 -12.27 26.00 -55.27
CA VAL A 70 -13.35 26.37 -54.35
C VAL A 70 -14.75 26.20 -54.99
N PRO A 71 -15.02 26.67 -56.23
CA PRO A 71 -16.32 26.48 -56.86
C PRO A 71 -16.71 25.00 -57.02
N VAL A 72 -15.77 24.16 -57.46
CA VAL A 72 -16.01 22.71 -57.66
C VAL A 72 -16.26 21.99 -56.33
N MET A 73 -15.55 22.38 -55.27
CA MET A 73 -15.78 21.86 -53.92
C MET A 73 -17.16 22.25 -53.39
N ILE A 74 -17.62 23.49 -53.66
CA ILE A 74 -18.95 23.97 -53.28
C ILE A 74 -20.05 23.19 -54.01
N ASP A 75 -19.85 22.82 -55.28
CA ASP A 75 -20.79 21.98 -56.03
C ASP A 75 -20.91 20.57 -55.41
N GLY A 76 -19.77 19.95 -55.04
CA GLY A 76 -19.77 18.67 -54.32
C GLY A 76 -20.46 18.73 -52.95
N LEU A 77 -20.27 19.83 -52.23
CA LEU A 77 -20.98 20.10 -50.99
C LEU A 77 -22.49 20.31 -51.21
N GLY A 78 -22.89 20.99 -52.29
CA GLY A 78 -24.29 21.19 -52.65
C GLY A 78 -25.01 19.87 -52.88
N VAL A 79 -24.38 18.93 -53.59
CA VAL A 79 -24.89 17.57 -53.77
C VAL A 79 -25.07 16.85 -52.44
N ALA A 80 -24.05 16.92 -51.58
CA ALA A 80 -24.05 16.26 -50.29
C ALA A 80 -25.22 16.72 -49.39
N VAL A 81 -25.56 18.00 -49.49
CA VAL A 81 -26.71 18.61 -48.79
C VAL A 81 -28.02 18.14 -49.39
N TRP A 82 -28.18 18.20 -50.73
CA TRP A 82 -29.44 17.85 -51.38
C TRP A 82 -29.81 16.36 -51.26
N SER A 83 -28.83 15.44 -51.30
CA SER A 83 -29.11 14.01 -51.08
C SER A 83 -29.62 13.74 -49.66
N SER A 84 -29.08 14.44 -48.66
CA SER A 84 -29.50 14.32 -47.26
C SER A 84 -30.92 14.87 -47.06
N VAL A 85 -31.20 16.04 -47.64
CA VAL A 85 -32.53 16.65 -47.61
C VAL A 85 -33.57 15.73 -48.21
N VAL A 86 -33.31 15.14 -49.38
CA VAL A 86 -34.22 14.18 -50.03
C VAL A 86 -34.42 12.92 -49.18
N GLY A 87 -33.35 12.38 -48.61
CA GLY A 87 -33.41 11.19 -47.75
C GLY A 87 -34.23 11.39 -46.47
N ILE A 88 -34.06 12.54 -45.82
CA ILE A 88 -34.79 12.88 -44.58
C ILE A 88 -36.25 13.22 -44.90
N LEU A 89 -36.51 14.04 -45.93
CA LEU A 89 -37.88 14.41 -46.32
C LEU A 89 -38.68 13.19 -46.78
N GLY A 90 -38.08 12.28 -47.54
CA GLY A 90 -38.74 11.05 -47.92
C GLY A 90 -39.04 10.15 -46.71
N ALA A 91 -38.11 10.03 -45.76
CA ALA A 91 -38.31 9.24 -44.54
C ALA A 91 -39.44 9.83 -43.66
N LEU A 92 -39.47 11.16 -43.54
CA LEU A 92 -40.48 11.88 -42.80
C LEU A 92 -41.86 11.79 -43.47
N SER A 93 -41.93 11.90 -44.80
CA SER A 93 -43.20 11.80 -45.52
C SER A 93 -43.86 10.43 -45.39
N ILE A 94 -43.07 9.35 -45.37
CA ILE A 94 -43.57 7.98 -45.10
C ILE A 94 -44.12 7.89 -43.66
N ARG A 95 -43.39 8.39 -42.66
CA ARG A 95 -43.83 8.39 -41.26
C ARG A 95 -45.08 9.26 -41.04
N LEU A 96 -45.13 10.43 -41.65
CA LEU A 96 -46.25 11.36 -41.53
C LEU A 96 -47.53 10.79 -42.14
N ARG A 97 -47.44 10.17 -43.32
CA ARG A 97 -48.59 9.47 -43.93
C ARG A 97 -49.07 8.32 -43.06
N HIS A 98 -48.16 7.53 -42.48
CA HIS A 98 -48.56 6.47 -41.56
C HIS A 98 -49.25 7.02 -40.31
N ALA A 99 -48.73 8.09 -39.70
CA ALA A 99 -49.33 8.72 -38.54
C ALA A 99 -50.73 9.28 -38.83
N ILE A 100 -50.93 9.92 -40.00
CA ILE A 100 -52.26 10.42 -40.42
C ILE A 100 -53.21 9.26 -40.71
N ASN A 101 -52.73 8.19 -41.37
CA ASN A 101 -53.55 7.02 -41.67
C ASN A 101 -53.85 6.16 -40.43
N SER A 102 -52.95 6.07 -39.44
CA SER A 102 -53.20 5.32 -38.20
C SER A 102 -54.23 6.02 -37.33
N VAL A 103 -54.22 7.36 -37.29
CA VAL A 103 -55.24 8.17 -36.61
C VAL A 103 -56.60 8.09 -37.32
N ARG A 104 -56.62 8.08 -38.67
CA ARG A 104 -57.85 7.85 -39.45
C ARG A 104 -58.35 6.39 -39.39
N GLY A 105 -57.45 5.43 -39.24
CA GLY A 105 -57.76 4.00 -39.12
C GLY A 105 -58.30 3.63 -37.74
N ALA A 106 -57.84 4.29 -36.68
CA ALA A 106 -58.39 4.14 -35.32
C ALA A 106 -59.87 4.58 -35.21
N ALA A 107 -60.32 5.50 -36.08
CA ALA A 107 -61.74 5.87 -36.17
C ALA A 107 -62.58 4.90 -37.03
N LYS A 108 -61.96 3.91 -37.68
CA LYS A 108 -62.59 2.95 -38.60
C LYS A 108 -62.34 1.48 -38.24
N SER A 109 -61.68 1.19 -37.12
CA SER A 109 -61.70 -0.15 -36.53
C SER A 109 -63.07 -0.39 -35.93
N GLU A 110 -63.82 -1.26 -36.61
CA GLU A 110 -65.05 -1.84 -36.14
C GLU A 110 -64.98 -2.16 -34.65
N THR A 111 -66.05 -1.81 -33.95
CA THR A 111 -66.52 -2.47 -32.73
C THR A 111 -66.53 -3.98 -32.94
N GLN A 112 -65.38 -4.63 -32.75
CA GLN A 112 -65.35 -6.01 -32.34
C GLN A 112 -65.99 -5.99 -30.94
N GLN A 113 -67.29 -6.32 -30.89
CA GLN A 113 -68.01 -6.45 -29.64
C GLN A 113 -67.32 -7.56 -28.85
N VAL A 114 -66.38 -7.17 -27.99
CA VAL A 114 -65.87 -8.01 -26.91
C VAL A 114 -67.10 -8.37 -26.10
N THR A 115 -67.50 -9.64 -26.16
CA THR A 115 -68.66 -10.08 -25.41
C THR A 115 -68.32 -10.08 -23.92
N ILE A 116 -69.31 -9.89 -23.05
CA ILE A 116 -69.13 -9.96 -21.59
C ILE A 116 -68.50 -11.30 -21.18
N ALA A 117 -68.72 -12.36 -21.96
CA ALA A 117 -68.12 -13.68 -21.77
C ALA A 117 -66.59 -13.69 -21.95
N ASP A 118 -66.06 -12.99 -22.97
CA ASP A 118 -64.62 -12.87 -23.19
C ASP A 118 -63.92 -12.11 -22.06
N LEU A 119 -64.58 -11.06 -21.55
CA LEU A 119 -64.09 -10.30 -20.40
C LEU A 119 -64.06 -11.16 -19.13
N ASN A 120 -65.10 -11.96 -18.92
CA ASN A 120 -65.18 -12.86 -17.77
C ASN A 120 -64.07 -13.94 -17.82
N ASN A 121 -63.82 -14.51 -19.00
CA ASN A 121 -62.74 -15.48 -19.21
C ASN A 121 -61.35 -14.85 -18.98
N ALA A 122 -61.14 -13.60 -19.39
CA ALA A 122 -59.89 -12.87 -19.13
C ALA A 122 -59.69 -12.55 -17.64
N ILE A 123 -60.77 -12.25 -16.91
CA ILE A 123 -60.71 -12.01 -15.46
C ILE A 123 -60.41 -13.32 -14.72
N LEU A 124 -61.01 -14.44 -15.14
CA LEU A 124 -60.74 -15.77 -14.56
C LEU A 124 -59.28 -16.19 -14.77
N SER A 125 -58.75 -16.06 -15.99
CA SER A 125 -57.35 -16.41 -16.27
C SER A 125 -56.35 -15.48 -15.57
N LEU A 126 -56.69 -14.20 -15.40
CA LEU A 126 -55.91 -13.27 -14.60
C LEU A 126 -55.92 -13.64 -13.11
N ASN A 127 -57.07 -14.05 -12.58
CA ASN A 127 -57.20 -14.49 -11.19
C ASN A 127 -56.39 -15.78 -10.95
N GLU A 128 -56.47 -16.75 -11.86
CA GLU A 128 -55.62 -17.95 -11.81
C GLU A 128 -54.13 -17.60 -11.89
N SER A 129 -53.72 -16.72 -12.80
CA SER A 129 -52.32 -16.26 -12.89
C SER A 129 -51.85 -15.54 -11.62
N MET A 130 -52.71 -14.69 -11.05
CA MET A 130 -52.43 -13.99 -9.79
C MET A 130 -52.33 -14.95 -8.60
N GLN A 131 -53.13 -16.01 -8.59
CA GLN A 131 -53.01 -17.08 -7.60
C GLN A 131 -51.73 -17.88 -7.80
N GLY A 132 -51.36 -18.21 -9.03
CA GLY A 132 -50.09 -18.85 -9.39
C GLY A 132 -48.89 -18.03 -8.90
N LEU A 133 -48.85 -16.73 -9.22
CA LEU A 133 -47.81 -15.80 -8.78
C LEU A 133 -47.76 -15.66 -7.25
N ARG A 134 -48.91 -15.63 -6.58
CA ARG A 134 -48.96 -15.60 -5.10
C ARG A 134 -48.41 -16.87 -4.47
N ASN A 135 -48.68 -18.02 -5.08
CA ASN A 135 -48.18 -19.30 -4.59
C ASN A 135 -46.66 -19.42 -4.83
N GLU A 136 -46.19 -19.11 -6.03
CA GLU A 136 -44.76 -19.08 -6.36
C GLU A 136 -43.98 -18.08 -5.48
N SER A 137 -44.56 -16.91 -5.21
CA SER A 137 -43.99 -15.93 -4.29
C SER A 137 -43.93 -16.43 -2.85
N ARG A 138 -44.97 -17.15 -2.39
CA ARG A 138 -44.98 -17.80 -1.06
C ARG A 138 -43.92 -18.90 -0.96
N ASP A 139 -43.78 -19.72 -2.00
CA ASP A 139 -42.80 -20.81 -2.04
C ASP A 139 -41.36 -20.27 -2.13
N SER A 140 -41.16 -19.18 -2.86
CA SER A 140 -39.88 -18.47 -2.91
C SER A 140 -39.54 -17.84 -1.56
N ALA A 141 -40.52 -17.22 -0.88
CA ALA A 141 -40.32 -16.64 0.44
C ALA A 141 -40.02 -17.72 1.49
N SER A 142 -40.72 -18.86 1.44
CA SER A 142 -40.48 -19.96 2.39
C SER A 142 -39.11 -20.60 2.18
N SER A 143 -38.70 -20.84 0.93
CA SER A 143 -37.36 -21.36 0.61
C SER A 143 -36.24 -20.38 0.98
N LEU A 144 -36.43 -19.08 0.79
CA LEU A 144 -35.51 -18.04 1.27
C LEU A 144 -35.39 -18.04 2.79
N LEU A 145 -36.52 -18.11 3.52
CA LEU A 145 -36.49 -18.19 4.98
C LEU A 145 -35.78 -19.45 5.47
N GLN A 146 -36.04 -20.60 4.84
CA GLN A 146 -35.38 -21.86 5.15
C GLN A 146 -33.86 -21.77 4.91
N SER A 147 -33.43 -21.30 3.73
CA SER A 147 -32.01 -21.14 3.42
C SER A 147 -31.32 -20.14 4.34
N ASN A 148 -32.01 -19.07 4.75
CA ASN A 148 -31.50 -18.10 5.72
C ASN A 148 -31.33 -18.73 7.11
N GLN A 149 -32.29 -19.52 7.58
CA GLN A 149 -32.18 -20.26 8.84
C GLN A 149 -31.03 -21.27 8.82
N THR A 150 -30.88 -22.02 7.72
CA THR A 150 -29.76 -22.94 7.53
C THR A 150 -28.42 -22.18 7.54
N TYR A 151 -28.32 -21.07 6.82
CA TYR A 151 -27.14 -20.22 6.81
C TYR A 151 -26.80 -19.70 8.21
N GLN A 152 -27.79 -19.19 8.95
CA GLN A 152 -27.59 -18.69 10.32
C GLN A 152 -27.07 -19.80 11.24
N THR A 153 -27.62 -21.01 11.13
CA THR A 153 -27.22 -22.16 11.95
C THR A 153 -25.78 -22.56 11.63
N GLN A 154 -25.47 -22.68 10.34
CA GLN A 154 -24.14 -23.06 9.88
C GLN A 154 -23.07 -21.99 10.16
N MET A 155 -23.44 -20.71 10.10
CA MET A 155 -22.59 -19.59 10.49
C MET A 155 -22.28 -19.65 11.99
N VAL A 156 -23.27 -19.89 12.84
CA VAL A 156 -23.05 -20.02 14.30
C VAL A 156 -22.16 -21.22 14.60
N GLU A 157 -22.41 -22.36 13.97
CA GLU A 157 -21.61 -23.57 14.12
C GLU A 157 -20.16 -23.36 13.65
N SER A 158 -19.97 -22.81 12.45
CA SER A 158 -18.65 -22.53 11.88
C SER A 158 -17.86 -21.50 12.68
N ASN A 159 -18.51 -20.42 13.15
CA ASN A 159 -17.86 -19.43 14.00
C ASN A 159 -17.47 -20.02 15.36
N THR A 160 -18.31 -20.85 15.96
CA THR A 160 -18.02 -21.50 17.24
C THR A 160 -16.88 -22.50 17.09
N ALA A 161 -16.86 -23.26 16.00
CA ALA A 161 -15.77 -24.18 15.67
C ALA A 161 -14.45 -23.42 15.46
N ALA A 162 -14.46 -22.35 14.65
CA ALA A 162 -13.28 -21.53 14.40
C ALA A 162 -12.76 -20.85 15.68
N LEU A 163 -13.65 -20.34 16.53
CA LEU A 163 -13.27 -19.76 17.81
C LEU A 163 -12.67 -20.80 18.76
N THR A 164 -13.27 -21.99 18.83
CA THR A 164 -12.79 -23.09 19.67
C THR A 164 -11.41 -23.57 19.20
N ASP A 165 -11.22 -23.71 17.89
CA ASP A 165 -9.95 -24.09 17.29
C ASP A 165 -8.86 -23.04 17.52
N ALA A 166 -9.20 -21.76 17.35
CA ALA A 166 -8.29 -20.66 17.65
C ALA A 166 -7.88 -20.64 19.12
N ILE A 167 -8.82 -20.82 20.05
CA ILE A 167 -8.53 -20.87 21.49
C ILE A 167 -7.70 -22.10 21.83
N SER A 168 -8.03 -23.28 21.29
CA SER A 168 -7.27 -24.52 21.51
C SER A 168 -5.84 -24.40 21.00
N THR A 169 -5.65 -23.83 19.81
CA THR A 169 -4.33 -23.54 19.25
C THR A 169 -3.57 -22.55 20.13
N LEU A 170 -4.21 -21.46 20.56
CA LEU A 170 -3.62 -20.48 21.46
C LEU A 170 -3.19 -21.12 22.79
N MET A 171 -4.01 -21.97 23.38
CA MET A 171 -3.69 -22.66 24.63
C MET A 171 -2.54 -23.65 24.46
N THR A 172 -2.52 -24.40 23.36
CA THR A 172 -1.45 -25.34 23.05
C THR A 172 -0.13 -24.62 22.83
N GLU A 173 -0.15 -23.54 22.03
CA GLU A 173 1.04 -22.75 21.75
C GLU A 173 1.51 -21.96 22.98
N PHE A 174 0.59 -21.43 23.78
CA PHE A 174 0.91 -20.79 25.05
C PHE A 174 1.58 -21.77 26.01
N ASN A 175 1.03 -22.98 26.17
CA ASN A 175 1.60 -23.99 27.05
C ASN A 175 3.00 -24.43 26.58
N SER A 176 3.16 -24.67 25.27
CA SER A 176 4.46 -25.03 24.68
C SER A 176 5.52 -23.93 24.87
N ARG A 177 5.14 -22.66 24.64
CA ARG A 177 6.08 -21.53 24.81
C ARG A 177 6.42 -21.30 26.28
N ILE A 178 5.48 -21.48 27.21
CA ILE A 178 5.75 -21.41 28.64
C ILE A 178 6.78 -22.46 29.04
N GLU A 179 6.53 -23.73 28.69
CA GLU A 179 7.39 -24.84 29.11
C GLU A 179 8.82 -24.69 28.57
N VAL A 180 8.97 -24.33 27.30
CA VAL A 180 10.29 -24.21 26.66
C VAL A 180 10.99 -22.90 27.03
N GLN A 181 10.35 -21.73 26.81
CA GLN A 181 11.03 -20.46 27.01
C GLN A 181 11.22 -20.11 28.48
N TYR A 182 10.25 -20.39 29.34
CA TYR A 182 10.43 -20.11 30.76
C TYR A 182 11.31 -21.17 31.41
N GLY A 183 11.21 -22.46 31.04
CA GLY A 183 12.10 -23.49 31.56
C GLY A 183 13.59 -23.18 31.29
N GLU A 184 13.95 -22.86 30.04
CA GLU A 184 15.33 -22.52 29.68
C GLU A 184 15.80 -21.21 30.33
N ASN A 185 14.94 -20.17 30.35
CA ASN A 185 15.28 -18.90 30.97
C ASN A 185 15.42 -19.02 32.49
N PHE A 186 14.58 -19.80 33.18
CA PHE A 186 14.74 -20.08 34.61
C PHE A 186 16.00 -20.88 34.89
N GLY A 187 16.37 -21.83 34.01
CA GLY A 187 17.64 -22.55 34.09
C GLY A 187 18.84 -21.59 34.04
N LYS A 188 18.90 -20.74 33.01
CA LYS A 188 19.96 -19.72 32.83
C LYS A 188 19.97 -18.69 33.97
N PHE A 189 18.80 -18.30 34.46
CA PHE A 189 18.66 -17.40 35.59
C PHE A 189 19.21 -18.03 36.87
N ASN A 190 18.85 -19.28 37.16
CA ASN A 190 19.35 -20.02 38.32
C ASN A 190 20.87 -20.25 38.24
N GLU A 191 21.40 -20.56 37.06
CA GLU A 191 22.85 -20.67 36.83
C GLU A 191 23.56 -19.33 37.13
N SER A 192 22.96 -18.22 36.73
CA SER A 192 23.50 -16.88 37.00
C SER A 192 23.44 -16.52 38.49
N LEU A 193 22.38 -16.91 39.20
CA LEU A 193 22.31 -16.78 40.66
C LEU A 193 23.37 -17.66 41.36
N GLY A 194 23.61 -18.87 40.85
CA GLY A 194 24.67 -19.75 41.34
C GLY A 194 26.06 -19.12 41.20
N ARG A 195 26.38 -18.58 40.02
CA ARG A 195 27.63 -17.84 39.80
C ARG A 195 27.77 -16.61 40.71
N LEU A 196 26.66 -15.90 40.98
CA LEU A 196 26.67 -14.77 41.91
C LEU A 196 26.94 -15.21 43.35
N LEU A 197 26.39 -16.35 43.77
CA LEU A 197 26.64 -16.91 45.10
C LEU A 197 28.09 -17.39 45.25
N GLU A 198 28.63 -18.05 44.22
CA GLU A 198 30.03 -18.45 44.16
C GLU A 198 30.94 -17.22 44.25
N TRP A 199 30.70 -16.20 43.42
CA TRP A 199 31.42 -14.93 43.48
C TRP A 199 31.33 -14.28 44.85
N GLN A 200 30.15 -14.26 45.48
CA GLN A 200 29.95 -13.69 46.82
C GLN A 200 30.80 -14.42 47.86
N THR A 201 30.85 -15.76 47.78
CA THR A 201 31.65 -16.59 48.69
C THR A 201 33.14 -16.32 48.50
N THR A 202 33.61 -16.38 47.26
CA THR A 202 35.02 -16.08 46.93
C THR A 202 35.42 -14.66 47.31
N TYR A 203 34.55 -13.68 47.09
CA TYR A 203 34.80 -12.29 47.46
C TYR A 203 34.92 -12.13 48.99
N SER A 204 34.10 -12.82 49.76
CA SER A 204 34.21 -12.83 51.23
C SER A 204 35.56 -13.39 51.70
N GLU A 205 36.03 -14.48 51.10
CA GLU A 205 37.35 -15.08 51.42
C GLU A 205 38.51 -14.15 51.04
N GLN A 206 38.41 -13.47 49.89
CA GLN A 206 39.40 -12.48 49.48
C GLN A 206 39.44 -11.29 50.43
N LEU A 207 38.30 -10.81 50.91
CA LEU A 207 38.25 -9.73 51.90
C LEU A 207 38.90 -10.13 53.23
N ASP A 208 38.68 -11.36 53.70
CA ASP A 208 39.33 -11.85 54.92
C ASP A 208 40.85 -11.93 54.75
N SER A 209 41.31 -12.49 53.62
CA SER A 209 42.75 -12.55 53.31
C SER A 209 43.37 -11.15 53.21
N MET A 210 42.65 -10.19 52.60
CA MET A 210 43.10 -8.80 52.52
C MET A 210 43.19 -8.15 53.90
N LEU A 211 42.23 -8.41 54.79
CA LEU A 211 42.23 -7.91 56.16
C LEU A 211 43.43 -8.47 56.95
N GLN A 212 43.71 -9.77 56.82
CA GLN A 212 44.88 -10.39 57.44
C GLN A 212 46.20 -9.78 56.93
N ALA A 213 46.32 -9.61 55.61
CA ALA A 213 47.49 -8.97 55.00
C ALA A 213 47.66 -7.52 55.48
N GLN A 214 46.56 -6.78 55.63
CA GLN A 214 46.59 -5.40 56.14
C GLN A 214 47.05 -5.34 57.60
N GLU A 215 46.56 -6.22 58.48
CA GLU A 215 46.98 -6.23 59.88
C GLU A 215 48.46 -6.61 60.02
N SER A 216 48.94 -7.58 59.24
CA SER A 216 50.38 -7.89 59.18
C SER A 216 51.21 -6.71 58.67
N SER A 217 50.73 -6.01 57.63
CA SER A 217 51.41 -4.82 57.11
C SER A 217 51.51 -3.71 58.16
N LYS A 218 50.45 -3.50 58.94
CA LYS A 218 50.44 -2.57 60.08
C LYS A 218 51.46 -2.97 61.15
N GLU A 219 51.55 -4.25 61.50
CA GLU A 219 52.56 -4.74 62.46
C GLU A 219 53.99 -4.48 61.95
N VAL A 220 54.26 -4.80 60.68
CA VAL A 220 55.55 -4.52 60.04
C VAL A 220 55.85 -3.03 60.03
N MET A 221 54.87 -2.17 59.73
CA MET A 221 55.05 -0.71 59.77
C MET A 221 55.37 -0.20 61.18
N LEU A 222 54.71 -0.72 62.22
CA LEU A 222 55.00 -0.38 63.61
C LEU A 222 56.40 -0.84 64.01
N GLN A 223 56.80 -2.04 63.59
CA GLN A 223 58.15 -2.55 63.85
C GLN A 223 59.22 -1.73 63.12
N ALA A 224 59.00 -1.39 61.85
CA ALA A 224 59.87 -0.51 61.09
C ALA A 224 60.00 0.87 61.77
N GLY A 225 58.89 1.41 62.29
CA GLY A 225 58.90 2.65 63.08
C GLY A 225 59.80 2.56 64.32
N ARG A 226 59.68 1.47 65.10
CA ARG A 226 60.55 1.23 66.28
C ARG A 226 62.01 1.05 65.89
N SER A 227 62.31 0.28 64.84
CA SER A 227 63.69 0.11 64.37
C SER A 227 64.28 1.42 63.84
N TYR A 228 63.47 2.27 63.22
CA TYR A 228 63.89 3.61 62.79
C TYR A 228 64.19 4.52 63.98
N GLU A 229 63.38 4.48 65.04
CA GLU A 229 63.64 5.19 66.30
C GLU A 229 64.97 4.73 66.93
N GLN A 230 65.18 3.41 67.04
CA GLN A 230 66.45 2.84 67.52
C GLN A 230 67.65 3.26 66.67
N MET A 231 67.50 3.32 65.35
CA MET A 231 68.55 3.78 64.44
C MET A 231 68.90 5.25 64.68
N ILE A 232 67.90 6.10 64.94
CA ILE A 232 68.12 7.51 65.29
C ILE A 232 68.89 7.61 66.61
N ASP A 233 68.53 6.83 67.63
CA ASP A 233 69.21 6.86 68.93
C ASP A 233 70.66 6.37 68.84
N HIS A 234 70.92 5.25 68.15
CA HIS A 234 72.30 4.81 67.91
C HIS A 234 73.10 5.81 67.08
N SER A 235 72.47 6.53 66.14
CA SER A 235 73.15 7.62 65.42
C SER A 235 73.54 8.76 66.35
N ARG A 236 72.72 9.10 67.36
CA ARG A 236 73.06 10.11 68.37
C ARG A 236 74.22 9.64 69.26
N GLU A 237 74.18 8.40 69.73
CA GLU A 237 75.26 7.80 70.53
C GLU A 237 76.58 7.80 69.74
N PHE A 238 76.54 7.37 68.47
CA PHE A 238 77.70 7.39 67.59
C PHE A 238 78.27 8.81 67.43
N ASN A 239 77.42 9.81 67.21
CA ASN A 239 77.86 11.21 67.14
C ASN A 239 78.52 11.68 68.45
N GLN A 240 77.99 11.26 69.60
CA GLN A 240 78.59 11.58 70.91
C GLN A 240 79.95 10.90 71.11
N VAL A 241 80.08 9.62 70.74
CA VAL A 241 81.36 8.89 70.79
C VAL A 241 82.37 9.52 69.83
N ALA A 242 81.96 9.85 68.61
CA ALA A 242 82.81 10.53 67.63
C ALA A 242 83.31 11.89 68.15
N ALA A 243 82.45 12.67 68.83
CA ALA A 243 82.85 13.91 69.48
C ALA A 243 83.90 13.67 70.58
N SER A 244 83.69 12.69 71.45
CA SER A 244 84.64 12.33 72.53
C SER A 244 85.99 11.83 72.00
N LEU A 245 85.99 11.01 70.95
CA LEU A 245 87.22 10.60 70.26
C LEU A 245 87.93 11.82 69.66
N GLY A 246 87.20 12.78 69.10
CA GLY A 246 87.74 14.05 68.63
C GLY A 246 88.44 14.85 69.76
N GLU A 247 87.86 14.87 70.95
CA GLU A 247 88.49 15.49 72.13
C GLU A 247 89.73 14.71 72.59
N MET A 248 89.67 13.38 72.64
CA MET A 248 90.80 12.54 73.02
C MET A 248 91.99 12.69 72.05
N LEU A 249 91.72 12.73 70.75
CA LEU A 249 92.75 12.97 69.73
C LEU A 249 93.40 14.35 69.90
N LYS A 250 92.62 15.40 70.18
CA LYS A 250 93.17 16.72 70.53
C LYS A 250 94.04 16.65 71.79
N GLY A 251 93.62 15.89 72.80
CA GLY A 251 94.38 15.67 74.03
C GLY A 251 95.72 14.96 73.79
N LEU A 252 95.71 13.89 72.98
CA LEU A 252 96.93 13.16 72.59
C LEU A 252 97.85 14.03 71.75
N GLU A 253 97.32 14.81 70.80
CA GLU A 253 98.12 15.76 70.02
C GLU A 253 98.81 16.79 70.93
N GLN A 254 98.09 17.32 71.92
CA GLN A 254 98.65 18.23 72.92
C GLN A 254 99.73 17.55 73.76
N GLN A 255 99.54 16.28 74.15
CA GLN A 255 100.53 15.52 74.91
C GLN A 255 101.79 15.25 74.08
N THR A 256 101.65 14.89 72.81
CA THR A 256 102.77 14.72 71.88
C THR A 256 103.56 16.02 71.72
N ARG A 257 102.87 17.17 71.54
CA ARG A 257 103.53 18.49 71.50
C ARG A 257 104.29 18.81 72.80
N ASN A 258 103.70 18.48 73.96
CA ASN A 258 104.37 18.65 75.24
C ASN A 258 105.61 17.74 75.36
N LEU A 259 105.55 16.49 74.89
CA LEU A 259 106.68 15.56 74.87
C LEU A 259 107.79 16.01 73.92
N GLU A 260 107.44 16.50 72.72
CA GLU A 260 108.40 17.14 71.82
C GLU A 260 109.07 18.35 72.50
N GLY A 261 108.29 19.15 73.24
CA GLY A 261 108.80 20.23 74.07
C GLY A 261 109.80 19.76 75.15
N TYR A 262 109.47 18.68 75.88
CA TYR A 262 110.36 18.09 76.89
C TYR A 262 111.64 17.49 76.28
N LEU A 263 111.53 16.80 75.15
CA LEU A 263 112.68 16.25 74.42
C LEU A 263 113.57 17.37 73.86
N SER A 264 112.97 18.46 73.36
CA SER A 264 113.72 19.66 72.95
C SER A 264 114.45 20.31 74.13
N GLY A 265 113.79 20.41 75.29
CA GLY A 265 114.40 20.92 76.52
C GLY A 265 115.56 20.05 77.05
N LEU A 266 115.42 18.73 76.98
CA LEU A 266 116.49 17.78 77.33
C LEU A 266 117.66 17.84 76.32
N SER A 267 117.37 17.95 75.03
CA SER A 267 118.39 18.15 73.99
C SER A 267 119.18 19.44 74.20
N GLY A 268 118.57 20.49 74.74
CA GLY A 268 119.25 21.74 75.09
C GLY A 268 120.11 21.67 76.36
N LEU A 269 120.00 20.61 77.16
CA LEU A 269 120.79 20.37 78.38
C LEU A 269 121.98 19.42 78.15
N VAL A 270 122.01 18.69 77.02
CA VAL A 270 123.04 17.70 76.68
C VAL A 270 123.99 18.21 75.56
N GLY A 271 123.78 19.43 75.05
CA GLY A 271 124.72 20.16 74.20
C GLY A 271 125.34 21.34 74.94
#